data_AF-A0A5N9ASY2-F1
#
_entry.id   AF-A0A5N9ASY2-F1
#
_cell.length_a   1.000
_cell.length_b   1.000
_cell.length_c   1.000
_cell.angle_alpha   90.00
_cell.angle_beta   90.00
_cell.angle_gamma   90.00
#
_symmetry.space_group_name_H-M   'P 1'
#
loop_
_entity.id
_entity.type
_entity.pdbx_description
1 polymer ?
#
loop_
_entity_poly.entity_id
_entity_poly.type
_entity_poly.pdbx_seq_one_letter_code
_entity_poly.pdbx_strand_id
1 'polypeptide(L)'
;MSTNPDTYQRYHGLDGLRGFAMLLGILLHGSLPYFSRMLGIEYMWPADDDQSLSLLLLFDFIHVWRMPTFFLLAGFFAHLLLERRTTKEFIANRLKRIAAPLVIFGSLMALLLPVIWIYGWKGSLSIETTLSSFDKGLELDSSGDLVGHLWFLYYLIIIYIGLILFRFLAVLKRAIVTISVAWIGFIIMMVYINGLGPFPGVSLFMAFGLAIIGIITAMSVTILALSASTLSLVGRTSLGGWAAKLIYSRVPILLISSAVILLTVRGVDESKPVWPLNIPDLLYSSIFFLYGYGLWLNRDLIEKLKSSATLVTLFIVSAVVYYAHLVSAGILEELSASGKTELISLFETVNILAYGSAAVLITLAFIGVFEAAIKGPVKWVRWLADSSYWIYIIHLPLVAFLSFWLAHLDRDGWLRALTGINWTAEMKFTVVCLLTAALGIITYHYLVRYTPIGWLLNGRRDR
;
A
#
# COMPACT_ATOMS: atom_id res chain seq x y z
N MET A 1 -1.07 42.45 -3.64
CA MET A 1 -2.25 41.74 -3.09
C MET A 1 -1.71 40.53 -2.33
N SER A 2 -1.65 40.61 -1.00
CA SER A 2 -1.16 39.53 -0.15
C SER A 2 -2.10 38.33 -0.25
N THR A 3 -1.66 37.26 -0.90
CA THR A 3 -2.42 36.00 -0.96
C THR A 3 -2.46 35.41 0.45
N ASN A 4 -3.63 35.53 1.09
CA ASN A 4 -3.91 34.88 2.36
C ASN A 4 -3.70 33.36 2.20
N PRO A 5 -2.74 32.72 2.89
CA PRO A 5 -2.40 31.31 2.68
C PRO A 5 -3.51 30.33 3.11
N ASP A 6 -4.55 30.81 3.79
CA ASP A 6 -5.57 29.99 4.43
C ASP A 6 -6.88 29.82 3.63
N THR A 7 -6.99 30.38 2.43
CA THR A 7 -8.20 30.29 1.58
C THR A 7 -8.18 29.12 0.58
N TYR A 8 -7.52 28.01 0.92
CA TYR A 8 -7.46 26.85 0.02
C TYR A 8 -8.33 25.70 0.53
N GLN A 9 -9.27 25.27 -0.31
CA GLN A 9 -10.19 24.15 -0.05
C GLN A 9 -9.40 22.92 0.43
N ARG A 10 -9.71 22.49 1.65
CA ARG A 10 -9.19 21.27 2.27
C ARG A 10 -10.25 20.18 2.14
N TYR A 11 -9.84 19.00 1.68
CA TYR A 11 -10.72 17.87 1.48
C TYR A 11 -10.86 17.10 2.80
N HIS A 12 -11.77 17.58 3.65
CA HIS A 12 -11.97 17.04 5.00
C HIS A 12 -12.51 15.61 5.00
N GLY A 13 -13.33 15.25 4.00
CA GLY A 13 -13.81 13.88 3.80
C GLY A 13 -12.66 12.94 3.47
N LEU A 14 -11.81 13.28 2.51
CA LEU A 14 -10.62 12.48 2.15
C LEU A 14 -9.63 12.33 3.31
N ASP A 15 -9.42 13.38 4.11
CA ASP A 15 -8.62 13.31 5.33
C ASP A 15 -9.25 12.34 6.36
N GLY A 16 -10.59 12.41 6.53
CA GLY A 16 -11.34 11.51 7.39
C GLY A 16 -11.30 10.05 6.93
N LEU A 17 -11.45 9.81 5.62
CA LEU A 17 -11.38 8.48 5.01
C LEU A 17 -10.00 7.86 5.24
N ARG A 18 -8.93 8.64 5.04
CA ARG A 18 -7.57 8.20 5.35
C ARG A 18 -7.47 7.79 6.84
N GLY A 19 -7.90 8.66 7.75
CA GLY A 19 -7.84 8.38 9.19
C GLY A 19 -8.63 7.13 9.59
N PHE A 20 -9.83 6.95 9.03
CA PHE A 20 -10.67 5.78 9.24
C PHE A 20 -10.04 4.50 8.70
N ALA A 21 -9.64 4.48 7.42
CA ALA A 21 -8.99 3.33 6.80
C ALA A 21 -7.69 2.95 7.52
N MET A 22 -7.02 3.92 8.14
CA MET A 22 -5.82 3.67 8.93
C MET A 22 -6.13 2.87 10.19
N LEU A 23 -7.18 3.23 10.94
CA LEU A 23 -7.60 2.47 12.12
C LEU A 23 -8.04 1.05 11.79
N LEU A 24 -8.67 0.82 10.63
CA LEU A 24 -9.03 -0.52 10.18
C LEU A 24 -7.83 -1.45 9.99
N GLY A 25 -6.61 -0.91 9.85
CA GLY A 25 -5.39 -1.73 9.84
C GLY A 25 -5.17 -2.50 11.15
N ILE A 26 -5.61 -1.93 12.30
CA ILE A 26 -5.57 -2.62 13.59
C ILE A 26 -6.49 -3.84 13.56
N LEU A 27 -7.72 -3.67 13.04
CA LEU A 27 -8.68 -4.77 12.92
C LEU A 27 -8.18 -5.85 11.95
N LEU A 28 -7.58 -5.44 10.83
CA LEU A 28 -7.04 -6.35 9.83
C LEU A 28 -5.90 -7.21 10.40
N HIS A 29 -4.90 -6.60 11.04
CA HIS A 29 -3.79 -7.38 11.60
C HIS A 29 -4.16 -8.11 12.88
N GLY A 30 -5.11 -7.57 13.66
CA GLY A 30 -5.60 -8.22 14.86
C GLY A 30 -6.41 -9.49 14.58
N SER A 31 -7.02 -9.63 13.40
CA SER A 31 -7.81 -10.82 13.07
C SER A 31 -6.97 -12.00 12.58
N LEU A 32 -5.76 -11.76 12.06
CA LEU A 32 -4.87 -12.78 11.47
C LEU A 32 -4.66 -14.03 12.35
N PRO A 33 -4.35 -13.93 13.67
CA PRO A 33 -4.17 -15.13 14.51
C PRO A 33 -5.37 -16.06 14.51
N TYR A 34 -6.58 -15.53 14.34
CA TYR A 34 -7.85 -16.23 14.50
C TYR A 34 -8.37 -16.87 13.21
N PHE A 35 -7.64 -16.82 12.11
CA PHE A 35 -7.94 -17.63 10.91
C PHE A 35 -6.69 -18.22 10.25
N SER A 36 -5.50 -17.97 10.82
CA SER A 36 -4.24 -18.42 10.22
C SER A 36 -4.15 -19.94 10.08
N ARG A 37 -4.76 -20.69 11.00
CA ARG A 37 -4.83 -22.17 10.93
C ARG A 37 -5.84 -22.65 9.91
N MET A 38 -6.96 -21.96 9.74
CA MET A 38 -7.97 -22.29 8.72
C MET A 38 -7.38 -22.25 7.31
N LEU A 39 -6.51 -21.27 7.04
CA LEU A 39 -5.90 -21.08 5.72
C LEU A 39 -4.50 -21.71 5.59
N GLY A 40 -4.00 -22.41 6.62
CA GLY A 40 -2.66 -23.01 6.60
C GLY A 40 -1.51 -22.00 6.54
N ILE A 41 -1.72 -20.76 6.97
CA ILE A 41 -0.72 -19.67 6.96
C ILE A 41 -0.01 -19.48 8.32
N GLU A 42 -0.04 -20.50 9.17
CA GLU A 42 0.60 -20.49 10.51
C GLU A 42 2.12 -20.30 10.46
N TYR A 43 2.74 -20.63 9.32
CA TYR A 43 4.16 -20.41 9.05
C TYR A 43 4.51 -18.91 8.91
N MET A 44 3.53 -18.09 8.52
CA MET A 44 3.69 -16.65 8.34
C MET A 44 3.22 -15.88 9.58
N TRP A 45 2.17 -16.37 10.24
CA TRP A 45 1.57 -15.71 11.40
C TRP A 45 1.22 -16.72 12.50
N PRO A 46 1.77 -16.58 13.72
CA PRO A 46 1.41 -17.44 14.85
C PRO A 46 -0.10 -17.45 15.09
N ALA A 47 -0.71 -18.64 14.99
CA ALA A 47 -2.15 -18.81 15.13
C ALA A 47 -2.57 -18.90 16.60
N ASP A 48 -3.78 -18.45 16.88
CA ASP A 48 -4.52 -18.78 18.10
C ASP A 48 -5.15 -20.18 17.97
N ASP A 49 -5.56 -20.79 19.07
CA ASP A 49 -6.22 -22.11 19.03
C ASP A 49 -7.70 -22.03 18.68
N ASP A 50 -8.35 -20.92 18.99
CA ASP A 50 -9.73 -20.64 18.58
C ASP A 50 -9.72 -19.86 17.26
N GLN A 51 -10.45 -20.37 16.27
CA GLN A 51 -10.47 -19.83 14.91
C GLN A 51 -11.89 -19.37 14.53
N SER A 52 -12.02 -18.25 13.82
CA SER A 52 -13.29 -17.59 13.55
C SER A 52 -13.45 -17.18 12.07
N LEU A 53 -14.47 -17.77 11.43
CA LEU A 53 -14.89 -17.39 10.08
C LEU A 53 -15.34 -15.93 10.01
N SER A 54 -15.98 -15.41 11.06
CA SER A 54 -16.41 -14.01 11.11
C SER A 54 -15.22 -13.04 11.04
N LEU A 55 -14.11 -13.38 11.69
CA LEU A 55 -12.88 -12.59 11.67
C LEU A 55 -12.14 -12.71 10.33
N LEU A 56 -12.22 -13.87 9.66
CA LEU A 56 -11.75 -14.03 8.28
C LEU A 56 -12.55 -13.14 7.30
N LEU A 57 -13.88 -13.16 7.37
CA LEU A 57 -14.73 -12.32 6.51
C LEU A 57 -14.52 -10.83 6.77
N LEU A 58 -14.31 -10.44 8.04
CA LEU A 58 -13.94 -9.07 8.40
C LEU A 58 -12.59 -8.65 7.77
N PHE A 59 -11.58 -9.54 7.84
CA PHE A 59 -10.28 -9.32 7.21
C PHE A 59 -10.44 -9.11 5.70
N ASP A 60 -11.09 -10.05 5.01
CA ASP A 60 -11.26 -10.03 3.55
C ASP A 60 -11.97 -8.74 3.10
N PHE A 61 -13.06 -8.37 3.77
CA PHE A 61 -13.80 -7.15 3.46
C PHE A 61 -12.94 -5.90 3.60
N ILE A 62 -12.14 -5.78 4.66
CA ILE A 62 -11.25 -4.61 4.84
C ILE A 62 -10.13 -4.65 3.80
N HIS A 63 -9.56 -5.82 3.53
CA HIS A 63 -8.42 -6.00 2.65
C HIS A 63 -8.73 -5.60 1.21
N VAL A 64 -9.92 -5.95 0.70
CA VAL A 64 -10.30 -5.75 -0.71
C VAL A 64 -10.17 -4.30 -1.18
N TRP A 65 -10.44 -3.30 -0.32
CA TRP A 65 -10.53 -1.89 -0.73
C TRP A 65 -9.57 -0.95 0.00
N ARG A 66 -9.08 -1.32 1.19
CA ARG A 66 -8.29 -0.42 2.04
C ARG A 66 -7.00 0.04 1.37
N MET A 67 -6.20 -0.89 0.82
CA MET A 67 -4.94 -0.56 0.16
C MET A 67 -5.13 0.21 -1.16
N PRO A 68 -6.06 -0.20 -2.05
CA PRO A 68 -6.49 0.61 -3.19
C PRO A 68 -6.84 2.06 -2.81
N THR A 69 -7.60 2.24 -1.73
CA THR A 69 -7.97 3.57 -1.22
C THR A 69 -6.75 4.39 -0.83
N PHE A 70 -5.78 3.81 -0.12
CA PHE A 70 -4.57 4.55 0.26
C PHE A 70 -3.74 5.01 -0.92
N PHE A 71 -3.50 4.13 -1.91
CA PHE A 71 -2.76 4.52 -3.11
C PHE A 71 -3.50 5.60 -3.90
N LEU A 72 -4.82 5.48 -4.06
CA LEU A 72 -5.64 6.51 -4.70
C LEU A 72 -5.55 7.85 -3.96
N LEU A 73 -5.74 7.87 -2.65
CA LEU A 73 -5.59 9.10 -1.87
C LEU A 73 -4.17 9.65 -1.99
N ALA A 74 -3.13 8.81 -1.91
CA ALA A 74 -1.74 9.23 -2.04
C ALA A 74 -1.46 9.90 -3.40
N GLY A 75 -2.07 9.40 -4.48
CA GLY A 75 -2.04 10.01 -5.80
C GLY A 75 -2.73 11.36 -5.85
N PHE A 76 -3.95 11.44 -5.33
CA PHE A 76 -4.74 12.68 -5.27
C PHE A 76 -3.98 13.80 -4.55
N PHE A 77 -3.47 13.51 -3.36
CA PHE A 77 -2.71 14.48 -2.57
C PHE A 77 -1.30 14.77 -3.14
N ALA A 78 -0.76 13.88 -3.98
CA ALA A 78 0.48 14.14 -4.69
C ALA A 78 0.30 15.17 -5.81
N HIS A 79 -0.77 15.06 -6.60
CA HIS A 79 -1.11 16.09 -7.58
C HIS A 79 -1.37 17.42 -6.90
N LEU A 80 -2.20 17.41 -5.85
CA LEU A 80 -2.48 18.61 -5.06
C LEU A 80 -1.21 19.32 -4.58
N LEU A 81 -0.24 18.56 -4.07
CA LEU A 81 1.01 19.15 -3.60
C LEU A 81 1.87 19.70 -4.75
N LEU A 82 1.91 19.02 -5.90
CA LEU A 82 2.68 19.46 -7.08
C LEU A 82 2.08 20.68 -7.78
N GLU A 83 0.79 20.96 -7.60
CA GLU A 83 0.19 22.21 -8.06
C GLU A 83 0.51 23.37 -7.10
N ARG A 84 0.63 23.09 -5.81
CA ARG A 84 0.88 24.09 -4.76
C ARG A 84 2.36 24.38 -4.51
N ARG A 85 3.26 23.50 -4.94
CA ARG A 85 4.70 23.54 -4.62
C ARG A 85 5.52 23.18 -5.85
N THR A 86 6.77 23.63 -5.86
CA THR A 86 7.73 23.23 -6.90
C THR A 86 8.08 21.75 -6.80
N THR A 87 8.55 21.14 -7.90
CA THR A 87 9.03 19.75 -7.91
C THR A 87 10.13 19.51 -6.86
N LYS A 88 11.01 20.49 -6.63
CA LYS A 88 12.09 20.38 -5.62
C LYS A 88 11.52 20.32 -4.20
N GLU A 89 10.57 21.18 -3.87
CA GLU A 89 9.88 21.16 -2.58
C GLU A 89 9.06 19.88 -2.39
N PHE A 90 8.44 19.38 -3.45
CA PHE A 90 7.75 18.09 -3.44
C PHE A 90 8.71 16.95 -3.08
N ILE A 91 9.86 16.84 -3.77
CA ILE A 91 10.89 15.83 -3.49
C ILE A 91 11.36 15.94 -2.04
N ALA A 92 11.74 17.13 -1.60
CA ALA A 92 12.19 17.36 -0.23
C ALA A 92 11.12 16.98 0.81
N ASN A 93 9.85 17.25 0.51
CA ASN A 93 8.73 16.86 1.36
C ASN A 93 8.57 15.33 1.43
N ARG A 94 8.63 14.63 0.29
CA ARG A 94 8.51 13.17 0.23
C ARG A 94 9.69 12.46 0.89
N LEU A 95 10.91 12.96 0.69
CA LEU A 95 12.08 12.44 1.38
C LEU A 95 11.94 12.57 2.90
N LYS A 96 11.53 13.74 3.40
CA LYS A 96 11.37 13.98 4.83
C LYS A 96 10.21 13.22 5.46
N ARG A 97 9.08 13.06 4.75
CA ARG A 97 7.83 12.54 5.31
C ARG A 97 7.56 11.08 4.99
N ILE A 98 8.31 10.46 4.08
CA ILE A 98 8.08 9.08 3.64
C ILE A 98 9.38 8.30 3.70
N ALA A 99 10.43 8.75 2.98
CA ALA A 99 11.70 8.03 2.95
C ALA A 99 12.40 8.00 4.32
N ALA A 100 12.50 9.14 5.01
CA ALA A 100 13.13 9.17 6.33
C ALA A 100 12.36 8.33 7.38
N PRO A 101 11.03 8.43 7.51
CA PRO A 101 10.26 7.52 8.36
C PRO A 101 10.42 6.05 7.98
N LEU A 102 10.41 5.71 6.69
CA LEU A 102 10.63 4.33 6.23
C LEU A 102 12.00 3.81 6.66
N VAL A 103 13.08 4.59 6.49
CA VAL A 103 14.41 4.16 6.90
C VAL A 103 14.50 4.01 8.42
N ILE A 104 14.08 5.03 9.17
CA ILE A 104 14.21 5.04 10.64
C ILE A 104 13.34 3.94 11.26
N PHE A 105 12.05 3.92 10.94
CA PHE A 105 11.12 2.98 11.55
C PHE A 105 11.15 1.61 10.89
N GLY A 106 11.46 1.50 9.60
CA GLY A 106 11.70 0.23 8.94
C GLY A 106 12.88 -0.51 9.56
N SER A 107 14.02 0.17 9.78
CA SER A 107 15.15 -0.43 10.51
C SER A 107 14.83 -0.77 11.97
N LEU A 108 13.91 -0.04 12.61
CA LEU A 108 13.46 -0.41 13.96
C LEU A 108 12.55 -1.65 13.96
N MET A 109 11.57 -1.70 13.04
CA MET A 109 10.65 -2.83 12.90
C MET A 109 11.40 -4.09 12.49
N ALA A 110 12.38 -3.94 11.62
CA ALA A 110 13.29 -4.97 11.19
C ALA A 110 13.94 -5.76 12.33
N LEU A 111 14.31 -5.05 13.40
CA LEU A 111 14.93 -5.64 14.59
C LEU A 111 13.88 -6.17 15.56
N LEU A 112 12.70 -5.52 15.64
CA LEU A 112 11.68 -5.81 16.64
C LEU A 112 10.75 -6.97 16.25
N LEU A 113 10.28 -7.01 15.01
CA LEU A 113 9.26 -7.97 14.56
C LEU A 113 9.73 -9.44 14.63
N PRO A 114 10.97 -9.81 14.22
CA PRO A 114 11.43 -11.19 14.33
C PRO A 114 11.36 -11.72 15.77
N VAL A 115 11.70 -10.88 16.75
CA VAL A 115 11.63 -11.24 18.19
C VAL A 115 10.19 -11.48 18.62
N ILE A 116 9.25 -10.63 18.19
CA ILE A 116 7.82 -10.78 18.50
C ILE A 116 7.25 -12.06 17.88
N TRP A 117 7.62 -12.38 16.64
CA TRP A 117 7.14 -13.59 15.96
C TRP A 117 7.68 -14.86 16.62
N ILE A 118 8.96 -14.88 16.97
CA ILE A 118 9.57 -16.02 17.69
C ILE A 118 8.91 -16.22 19.05
N TYR A 119 8.62 -15.14 19.78
CA TYR A 119 7.79 -15.23 20.98
C TYR A 119 6.41 -15.80 20.67
N GLY A 120 5.76 -15.38 19.59
CA GLY A 120 4.47 -15.89 19.16
C GLY A 120 4.44 -17.40 18.97
N TRP A 121 5.44 -17.99 18.30
CA TRP A 121 5.50 -19.44 18.12
C TRP A 121 5.99 -20.21 19.34
N LYS A 122 6.92 -19.67 20.13
CA LYS A 122 7.57 -20.41 21.24
C LYS A 122 6.94 -20.18 22.61
N GLY A 123 6.24 -19.07 22.82
CA GLY A 123 5.73 -18.63 24.13
C GLY A 123 6.82 -18.16 25.12
N SER A 124 8.09 -18.18 24.72
CA SER A 124 9.21 -17.77 25.57
C SER A 124 10.32 -17.12 24.76
N LEU A 125 11.09 -16.23 25.40
CA LEU A 125 12.24 -15.55 24.83
C LEU A 125 13.49 -15.93 25.62
N SER A 126 14.49 -16.53 24.95
CA SER A 126 15.83 -16.71 25.48
C SER A 126 16.80 -15.71 24.84
N ILE A 127 17.90 -15.40 25.53
CA ILE A 127 18.94 -14.49 25.01
C ILE A 127 19.49 -15.01 23.67
N GLU A 128 19.77 -16.30 23.57
CA GLU A 128 20.27 -16.94 22.34
C GLU A 128 19.27 -16.84 21.18
N THR A 129 17.98 -17.07 21.44
CA THR A 129 16.95 -16.90 20.41
C THR A 129 16.80 -15.44 19.98
N THR A 130 16.98 -14.49 20.90
CA THR A 130 16.89 -13.07 20.58
C THR A 130 18.07 -12.62 19.72
N LEU A 131 19.29 -13.04 20.06
CA LEU A 131 20.50 -12.71 19.29
C LEU A 131 20.45 -13.30 17.86
N SER A 132 20.08 -14.57 17.72
CA SER A 132 19.93 -15.21 16.39
C SER A 132 18.79 -14.60 15.55
N SER A 133 17.79 -13.98 16.18
CA SER A 133 16.73 -13.24 15.48
C SER A 133 17.24 -11.94 14.87
N PHE A 134 18.17 -11.25 15.54
CA PHE A 134 18.77 -10.03 15.03
C PHE A 134 19.63 -10.30 13.79
N ASP A 135 20.40 -11.39 13.80
CA ASP A 135 21.25 -11.77 12.66
C ASP A 135 20.39 -12.05 11.41
N LYS A 136 19.31 -12.83 11.57
CA LYS A 136 18.33 -13.06 10.50
C LYS A 136 17.61 -11.79 10.07
N GLY A 137 17.39 -10.87 11.01
CA GLY A 137 16.87 -9.55 10.73
C GLY A 137 17.76 -8.78 9.75
N LEU A 138 19.07 -8.90 9.81
CA LEU A 138 19.96 -8.07 8.98
C LEU A 138 20.15 -8.57 7.54
N GLU A 139 19.61 -9.74 7.18
CA GLU A 139 19.72 -10.31 5.83
C GLU A 139 18.78 -9.62 4.83
N LEU A 140 19.27 -9.26 3.64
CA LEU A 140 18.47 -8.54 2.65
C LEU A 140 17.35 -9.41 2.04
N ASP A 141 17.56 -10.72 1.95
CA ASP A 141 16.59 -11.67 1.40
C ASP A 141 15.44 -11.96 2.39
N SER A 142 15.71 -11.85 3.70
CA SER A 142 14.67 -11.84 4.74
C SER A 142 14.10 -10.43 4.97
N SER A 143 14.74 -9.37 4.45
CA SER A 143 14.34 -7.98 4.69
C SER A 143 13.00 -7.59 4.06
N GLY A 144 12.49 -8.40 3.14
CA GLY A 144 11.10 -8.35 2.69
C GLY A 144 10.09 -8.44 3.85
N ASP A 145 10.40 -9.27 4.85
CA ASP A 145 9.62 -9.40 6.08
C ASP A 145 9.94 -8.28 7.09
N LEU A 146 11.16 -7.71 7.06
CA LEU A 146 11.60 -6.63 7.95
C LEU A 146 10.89 -5.29 7.71
N VAL A 147 10.77 -4.89 6.43
CA VAL A 147 10.01 -3.67 6.07
C VAL A 147 8.52 -3.92 6.33
N GLY A 148 8.07 -5.19 6.26
CA GLY A 148 6.79 -5.65 6.79
C GLY A 148 5.61 -4.79 6.37
N HIS A 149 4.74 -4.43 7.32
CA HIS A 149 3.57 -3.56 7.12
C HIS A 149 3.91 -2.14 6.60
N LEU A 150 5.19 -1.74 6.58
CA LEU A 150 5.65 -0.48 6.02
C LEU A 150 5.83 -0.50 4.48
N TRP A 151 5.56 -1.64 3.84
CA TRP A 151 5.66 -1.82 2.37
C TRP A 151 4.96 -0.73 1.56
N PHE A 152 3.84 -0.20 2.07
CA PHE A 152 3.12 0.90 1.42
C PHE A 152 4.00 2.13 1.21
N LEU A 153 4.85 2.51 2.17
CA LEU A 153 5.76 3.65 2.02
C LEU A 153 6.85 3.37 0.98
N TYR A 154 7.38 2.15 0.96
CA TYR A 154 8.38 1.71 -0.01
C TYR A 154 7.84 1.78 -1.45
N TYR A 155 6.66 1.20 -1.68
CA TYR A 155 6.00 1.24 -2.98
C TYR A 155 5.70 2.67 -3.39
N LEU A 156 5.27 3.49 -2.44
CA LEU A 156 4.96 4.88 -2.69
C LEU A 156 6.20 5.71 -3.09
N ILE A 157 7.38 5.41 -2.54
CA ILE A 157 8.64 6.02 -3.00
C ILE A 157 8.94 5.64 -4.45
N ILE A 158 8.82 4.37 -4.82
CA ILE A 158 9.04 3.90 -6.19
C ILE A 158 8.07 4.61 -7.15
N ILE A 159 6.79 4.66 -6.78
CA ILE A 159 5.75 5.34 -7.58
C ILE A 159 6.06 6.84 -7.71
N TYR A 160 6.53 7.51 -6.64
CA TYR A 160 6.94 8.92 -6.73
C TYR A 160 8.16 9.15 -7.61
N ILE A 161 9.16 8.26 -7.57
CA ILE A 161 10.30 8.31 -8.48
C ILE A 161 9.80 8.19 -9.92
N GLY A 162 8.92 7.22 -10.20
CA GLY A 162 8.28 7.05 -11.50
C GLY A 162 7.51 8.29 -11.95
N LEU A 163 6.73 8.92 -11.06
CA LEU A 163 5.99 10.15 -11.34
C LEU A 163 6.91 11.33 -11.69
N ILE A 164 8.01 11.51 -10.93
CA ILE A 164 8.97 12.59 -11.18
C ILE A 164 9.69 12.37 -12.50
N LEU A 165 10.10 11.12 -12.76
CA LEU A 165 10.76 10.72 -14.01
C LEU A 165 9.81 10.94 -15.20
N PHE A 166 8.55 10.52 -15.08
CA PHE A 166 7.52 10.78 -16.08
C PHE A 166 7.37 12.28 -16.34
N ARG A 167 7.21 13.12 -15.31
CA ARG A 167 7.09 14.58 -15.48
C ARG A 167 8.32 15.22 -16.11
N PHE A 168 9.51 14.70 -15.80
CA PHE A 168 10.76 15.15 -16.39
C PHE A 168 10.79 14.81 -17.89
N LEU A 169 10.51 13.56 -18.24
CA LEU A 169 10.56 13.03 -19.61
C LEU A 169 9.35 13.44 -20.48
N ALA A 170 8.24 13.85 -19.90
CA ALA A 170 7.04 14.32 -20.62
C ALA A 170 7.26 15.59 -21.46
N VAL A 171 8.43 16.22 -21.34
CA VAL A 171 8.86 17.34 -22.18
C VAL A 171 9.80 16.84 -23.26
N LEU A 172 9.37 16.96 -24.52
CA LEU A 172 10.07 16.43 -25.69
C LEU A 172 11.56 16.79 -25.74
N LYS A 173 11.91 18.05 -25.48
CA LYS A 173 13.32 18.50 -25.45
C LYS A 173 14.15 17.70 -24.42
N ARG A 174 13.59 17.45 -23.23
CA ARG A 174 14.26 16.67 -22.17
C ARG A 174 14.32 15.18 -22.52
N ALA A 175 13.26 14.64 -23.12
CA ALA A 175 13.25 13.27 -23.63
C ALA A 175 14.38 13.04 -24.64
N ILE A 176 14.48 13.90 -25.67
CA ILE A 176 15.53 13.80 -26.71
C ILE A 176 16.92 13.84 -26.06
N VAL A 177 17.19 14.82 -25.19
CA VAL A 177 18.49 14.93 -24.50
C VAL A 177 18.79 13.67 -23.67
N THR A 178 17.80 13.14 -22.95
CA THR A 178 18.01 11.95 -22.09
C THR A 178 18.27 10.69 -22.93
N ILE A 179 17.55 10.52 -24.04
CA ILE A 179 17.79 9.43 -25.00
C ILE A 179 19.21 9.55 -25.56
N SER A 180 19.61 10.74 -26.03
CA SER A 180 20.95 10.96 -26.57
C SER A 180 22.04 10.65 -25.53
N VAL A 181 21.89 11.11 -24.29
CA VAL A 181 22.86 10.81 -23.21
C VAL A 181 22.94 9.32 -22.92
N ALA A 182 21.82 8.60 -22.86
CA ALA A 182 21.81 7.17 -22.60
C ALA A 182 22.52 6.37 -23.70
N TRP A 183 22.27 6.70 -24.97
CA TRP A 183 22.94 6.06 -26.10
C TRP A 183 24.41 6.46 -26.23
N ILE A 184 24.78 7.71 -25.96
CA ILE A 184 26.18 8.14 -25.89
C ILE A 184 26.91 7.38 -24.77
N GLY A 185 26.30 7.26 -23.59
CA GLY A 185 26.84 6.48 -22.47
C GLY A 185 27.04 5.00 -22.82
N PHE A 186 26.07 4.40 -23.53
CA PHE A 186 26.19 3.05 -24.05
C PHE A 186 27.35 2.90 -25.05
N ILE A 187 27.52 3.85 -25.98
CA ILE A 187 28.63 3.85 -26.94
C ILE A 187 29.98 3.99 -26.22
N ILE A 188 30.10 4.90 -25.24
CA ILE A 188 31.32 5.05 -24.43
C ILE A 188 31.62 3.75 -23.66
N MET A 189 30.60 3.11 -23.10
CA MET A 189 30.74 1.81 -22.44
C MET A 189 31.21 0.73 -23.42
N MET A 190 30.74 0.72 -24.67
CA MET A 190 31.24 -0.17 -25.72
C MET A 190 32.70 0.11 -26.07
N VAL A 191 33.10 1.38 -26.15
CA VAL A 191 34.50 1.79 -26.40
C VAL A 191 35.41 1.29 -25.27
N TYR A 192 35.00 1.42 -24.01
CA TYR A 192 35.69 0.88 -22.84
C TYR A 192 35.84 -0.65 -22.92
N ILE A 193 34.75 -1.35 -23.25
CA ILE A 193 34.75 -2.81 -23.37
C ILE A 193 35.73 -3.31 -24.42
N ASN A 194 35.82 -2.62 -25.56
CA ASN A 194 36.70 -2.98 -26.67
C ASN A 194 38.15 -2.50 -26.51
N GLY A 195 38.51 -1.87 -25.37
CA GLY A 195 39.88 -1.42 -25.11
C GLY A 195 40.35 -0.29 -26.04
N LEU A 196 39.41 0.50 -26.59
CA LEU A 196 39.73 1.64 -27.43
C LEU A 196 40.00 2.87 -26.53
N GLY A 197 41.24 3.40 -26.55
CA GLY A 197 41.67 4.54 -25.73
C GLY A 197 42.62 4.16 -24.59
N PRO A 198 42.70 4.92 -23.47
CA PRO A 198 43.66 4.69 -22.39
C PRO A 198 43.31 3.50 -21.46
N PHE A 199 42.23 2.77 -21.74
CA PHE A 199 41.72 1.71 -20.87
C PHE A 199 42.12 0.32 -21.39
N PRO A 200 42.70 -0.56 -20.56
CA PRO A 200 42.85 -1.97 -20.91
C PRO A 200 41.44 -2.58 -21.04
N GLY A 201 41.18 -3.31 -22.13
CA GLY A 201 39.89 -3.97 -22.37
C GLY A 201 39.51 -4.95 -21.26
N VAL A 202 38.21 -5.20 -21.10
CA VAL A 202 37.66 -6.15 -20.10
C VAL A 202 37.56 -7.57 -20.67
N SER A 203 37.49 -8.57 -19.79
CA SER A 203 37.31 -9.97 -20.19
C SER A 203 36.01 -10.18 -20.97
N LEU A 204 35.98 -11.20 -21.85
CA LEU A 204 34.85 -11.48 -22.73
C LEU A 204 33.51 -11.61 -21.97
N PHE A 205 33.49 -12.31 -20.83
CA PHE A 205 32.28 -12.47 -20.03
C PHE A 205 31.78 -11.14 -19.43
N MET A 206 32.69 -10.31 -18.94
CA MET A 206 32.35 -9.00 -18.38
C MET A 206 31.91 -8.02 -19.48
N ALA A 207 32.57 -8.08 -20.64
CA ALA A 207 32.20 -7.36 -21.85
C ALA A 207 30.76 -7.66 -22.29
N PHE A 208 30.40 -8.94 -22.40
CA PHE A 208 29.03 -9.37 -22.74
C PHE A 208 28.00 -8.91 -21.70
N GLY A 209 28.29 -9.10 -20.41
CA GLY A 209 27.38 -8.70 -19.33
C GLY A 209 27.12 -7.18 -19.33
N LEU A 210 28.18 -6.37 -19.42
CA LEU A 210 28.05 -4.92 -19.49
C LEU A 210 27.30 -4.48 -20.76
N ALA A 211 27.58 -5.09 -21.91
CA ALA A 211 26.89 -4.79 -23.16
C ALA A 211 25.37 -5.03 -23.05
N ILE A 212 24.96 -6.18 -22.50
CA ILE A 212 23.55 -6.50 -22.28
C ILE A 212 22.90 -5.50 -21.32
N ILE A 213 23.54 -5.18 -20.19
CA ILE A 213 23.00 -4.22 -19.22
C ILE A 213 22.85 -2.84 -19.84
N GLY A 214 23.85 -2.36 -20.57
CA GLY A 214 23.81 -1.03 -21.18
C GLY A 214 22.78 -0.92 -22.30
N ILE A 215 22.63 -1.94 -23.15
CA ILE A 215 21.62 -1.91 -24.23
C ILE A 215 20.21 -1.95 -23.65
N ILE A 216 19.96 -2.81 -22.65
CA ILE A 216 18.67 -2.87 -21.94
C ILE A 216 18.38 -1.50 -21.32
N THR A 217 19.34 -0.90 -20.63
CA THR A 217 19.18 0.42 -20.00
C THR A 217 18.85 1.50 -21.04
N ALA A 218 19.58 1.56 -22.15
CA ALA A 218 19.34 2.55 -23.21
C ALA A 218 17.97 2.36 -23.88
N MET A 219 17.56 1.11 -24.13
CA MET A 219 16.24 0.79 -24.67
C MET A 219 15.12 1.15 -23.69
N SER A 220 15.25 0.80 -22.41
CA SER A 220 14.27 1.16 -21.38
C SER A 220 14.11 2.67 -21.24
N VAL A 221 15.20 3.44 -21.23
CA VAL A 221 15.15 4.91 -21.23
C VAL A 221 14.44 5.44 -22.46
N THR A 222 14.71 4.86 -23.64
CA THR A 222 14.07 5.25 -24.90
C THR A 222 12.57 5.02 -24.87
N ILE A 223 12.13 3.82 -24.49
CA ILE A 223 10.71 3.48 -24.38
C ILE A 223 10.02 4.42 -23.40
N LEU A 224 10.57 4.59 -22.20
CA LEU A 224 9.99 5.44 -21.17
C LEU A 224 9.87 6.91 -21.61
N ALA A 225 10.91 7.45 -22.23
CA ALA A 225 10.94 8.85 -22.67
C ALA A 225 9.95 9.12 -23.82
N LEU A 226 9.85 8.20 -24.78
CA LEU A 226 8.87 8.27 -25.86
C LEU A 226 7.45 8.11 -25.33
N SER A 227 7.17 7.12 -24.48
CA SER A 227 5.86 6.93 -23.86
C SER A 227 5.42 8.17 -23.08
N ALA A 228 6.30 8.74 -22.25
CA ALA A 228 5.98 9.94 -21.49
C ALA A 228 5.68 11.16 -22.38
N SER A 229 6.47 11.36 -23.43
CA SER A 229 6.27 12.47 -24.39
C SER A 229 4.97 12.30 -25.18
N THR A 230 4.70 11.09 -25.67
CA THR A 230 3.47 10.78 -26.43
C THR A 230 2.23 10.94 -25.56
N LEU A 231 2.22 10.42 -24.33
CA LEU A 231 1.10 10.58 -23.41
C LEU A 231 0.85 12.06 -23.07
N SER A 232 1.91 12.85 -22.89
CA SER A 232 1.83 14.29 -22.66
C SER A 232 1.22 15.04 -23.87
N LEU A 233 1.52 14.60 -25.09
CA LEU A 233 0.95 15.16 -26.32
C LEU A 233 -0.52 14.76 -26.50
N VAL A 234 -0.83 13.46 -26.39
CA VAL A 234 -2.21 12.94 -26.50
C VAL A 234 -3.12 13.58 -25.47
N GLY A 235 -2.65 13.79 -24.24
CA GLY A 235 -3.39 14.47 -23.18
C GLY A 235 -3.82 15.90 -23.51
N ARG A 236 -3.19 16.56 -24.49
CA ARG A 236 -3.55 17.92 -24.96
C ARG A 236 -4.56 17.92 -26.10
N THR A 237 -4.90 16.76 -26.66
CA THR A 237 -5.84 16.64 -27.78
C THR A 237 -7.26 16.31 -27.29
N SER A 238 -8.24 16.41 -28.19
CA SER A 238 -9.62 15.98 -27.94
C SER A 238 -9.72 14.50 -27.57
N LEU A 239 -8.85 13.65 -28.12
CA LEU A 239 -8.76 12.23 -27.79
C LEU A 239 -8.38 12.03 -26.32
N GLY A 240 -7.43 12.80 -25.81
CA GLY A 240 -7.06 12.80 -24.39
C GLY A 240 -8.23 13.21 -23.49
N GLY A 241 -9.00 14.22 -23.90
CA GLY A 241 -10.21 14.63 -23.20
C GLY A 241 -11.31 13.55 -23.18
N TRP A 242 -11.50 12.83 -24.29
CA TRP A 242 -12.44 11.71 -24.36
C TRP A 242 -11.99 10.53 -23.48
N ALA A 243 -10.71 10.16 -23.53
CA ALA A 243 -10.13 9.13 -22.68
C ALA A 243 -10.30 9.46 -21.19
N ALA A 244 -10.06 10.72 -20.80
CA ALA A 244 -10.29 11.17 -19.42
C ALA A 244 -11.76 10.98 -18.99
N LYS A 245 -12.74 11.30 -19.85
CA LYS A 245 -14.16 11.08 -19.52
C LYS A 245 -14.52 9.60 -19.32
N LEU A 246 -13.89 8.69 -20.06
CA LEU A 246 -14.09 7.25 -19.87
C LEU A 246 -13.47 6.75 -18.56
N ILE A 247 -12.27 7.22 -18.23
CA ILE A 247 -11.58 6.86 -16.99
C ILE A 247 -12.35 7.41 -15.77
N TYR A 248 -12.75 8.68 -15.81
CA TYR A 248 -13.40 9.40 -14.70
C TYR A 248 -14.92 9.45 -14.84
N SER A 249 -15.53 8.27 -14.98
CA SER A 249 -16.97 8.09 -14.94
C SER A 249 -17.43 7.58 -13.56
N ARG A 250 -18.75 7.56 -13.31
CA ARG A 250 -19.31 7.03 -12.04
C ARG A 250 -19.01 5.55 -11.83
N VAL A 251 -18.85 4.81 -12.92
CA VAL A 251 -18.46 3.40 -12.92
C VAL A 251 -17.20 3.30 -13.78
N PRO A 252 -16.00 3.40 -13.18
CA PRO A 252 -14.75 3.56 -13.93
C PRO A 252 -14.31 2.24 -14.58
N ILE A 253 -14.97 1.84 -15.67
CA ILE A 253 -14.76 0.55 -16.36
C ILE A 253 -13.27 0.32 -16.67
N LEU A 254 -12.53 1.35 -17.09
CA LEU A 254 -11.10 1.24 -17.38
C LEU A 254 -10.24 1.00 -16.14
N LEU A 255 -10.61 1.56 -14.98
CA LEU A 255 -9.92 1.25 -13.72
C LEU A 255 -10.24 -0.18 -13.28
N ILE A 256 -11.51 -0.59 -13.38
CA ILE A 256 -11.95 -1.95 -13.06
C ILE A 256 -11.22 -2.97 -13.93
N SER A 257 -11.20 -2.78 -15.25
CA SER A 257 -10.54 -3.72 -16.17
C SER A 257 -9.03 -3.77 -15.92
N SER A 258 -8.38 -2.63 -15.70
CA SER A 258 -6.95 -2.58 -15.37
C SER A 258 -6.64 -3.31 -14.06
N ALA A 259 -7.48 -3.13 -13.03
CA ALA A 259 -7.33 -3.79 -11.74
C ALA A 259 -7.49 -5.31 -11.88
N VAL A 260 -8.51 -5.78 -12.60
CA VAL A 260 -8.74 -7.19 -12.87
C VAL A 260 -7.55 -7.80 -13.63
N ILE A 261 -7.11 -7.18 -14.72
CA ILE A 261 -5.99 -7.69 -15.54
C ILE A 261 -4.72 -7.81 -14.68
N LEU A 262 -4.40 -6.80 -13.87
CA LEU A 262 -3.22 -6.81 -13.03
C LEU A 262 -3.32 -7.82 -11.88
N LEU A 263 -4.52 -8.09 -11.36
CA LEU A 263 -4.74 -9.16 -10.39
C LEU A 263 -4.53 -10.54 -11.03
N THR A 264 -4.95 -10.75 -12.28
CA THR A 264 -4.66 -11.99 -13.01
C THR A 264 -3.16 -12.20 -13.20
N VAL A 265 -2.40 -11.14 -13.50
CA VAL A 265 -0.94 -11.22 -13.65
C VAL A 265 -0.23 -11.40 -12.30
N ARG A 266 -0.77 -10.80 -11.23
CA ARG A 266 -0.26 -10.95 -9.86
C ARG A 266 -0.45 -12.37 -9.33
N GLY A 267 -1.53 -13.04 -9.72
CA GLY A 267 -1.87 -14.37 -9.22
C GLY A 267 -2.09 -14.38 -7.71
N VAL A 268 -1.66 -15.46 -7.05
CA VAL A 268 -1.79 -15.66 -5.58
C VAL A 268 -0.64 -15.00 -4.81
N ASP A 269 0.40 -14.52 -5.50
CA ASP A 269 1.57 -13.95 -4.83
C ASP A 269 1.29 -12.55 -4.29
N GLU A 270 0.95 -12.49 -3.01
CA GLU A 270 0.77 -11.24 -2.27
C GLU A 270 2.05 -10.73 -1.59
N SER A 271 3.17 -11.45 -1.73
CA SER A 271 4.41 -11.12 -1.04
C SER A 271 4.94 -9.73 -1.43
N LYS A 272 5.58 -9.06 -0.48
CA LYS A 272 6.13 -7.69 -0.64
C LYS A 272 7.65 -7.65 -0.43
N PRO A 273 8.43 -8.52 -1.10
CA PRO A 273 9.88 -8.51 -0.94
C PRO A 273 10.48 -7.16 -1.33
N VAL A 274 11.51 -6.76 -0.60
CA VAL A 274 12.35 -5.62 -1.01
C VAL A 274 13.07 -5.98 -2.30
N TRP A 275 13.58 -7.21 -2.40
CA TRP A 275 14.23 -7.75 -3.59
C TRP A 275 14.01 -9.27 -3.74
N PRO A 276 13.73 -9.80 -4.95
CA PRO A 276 13.37 -9.06 -6.16
C PRO A 276 12.01 -8.37 -5.99
N LEU A 277 11.84 -7.19 -6.59
CA LEU A 277 10.60 -6.41 -6.46
C LEU A 277 9.41 -7.14 -7.12
N ASN A 278 8.30 -7.29 -6.41
CA ASN A 278 7.04 -7.80 -6.96
C ASN A 278 6.42 -6.77 -7.93
N ILE A 279 6.79 -6.87 -9.22
CA ILE A 279 6.36 -5.96 -10.27
C ILE A 279 4.83 -5.99 -10.48
N PRO A 280 4.15 -7.15 -10.56
CA PRO A 280 2.70 -7.18 -10.71
C PRO A 280 1.95 -6.42 -9.61
N ASP A 281 2.35 -6.59 -8.35
CA ASP A 281 1.73 -5.90 -7.22
C ASP A 281 2.00 -4.39 -7.22
N LEU A 282 3.23 -4.00 -7.57
CA LEU A 282 3.57 -2.58 -7.74
C LEU A 282 2.72 -1.94 -8.84
N LEU A 283 2.50 -2.62 -9.97
CA LEU A 283 1.66 -2.12 -11.06
C LEU A 283 0.20 -2.01 -10.61
N TYR A 284 -0.33 -3.01 -9.90
CA TYR A 284 -1.68 -2.97 -9.32
C TYR A 284 -1.83 -1.77 -8.37
N SER A 285 -0.86 -1.54 -7.49
CA SER A 285 -0.86 -0.38 -6.60
C SER A 285 -0.76 0.95 -7.37
N SER A 286 0.04 0.96 -8.46
CA SER A 286 0.28 2.15 -9.28
C SER A 286 -0.95 2.63 -10.02
N ILE A 287 -1.83 1.73 -10.50
CA ILE A 287 -3.05 2.16 -11.22
C ILE A 287 -4.01 2.95 -10.31
N PHE A 288 -4.14 2.58 -9.03
CA PHE A 288 -4.95 3.32 -8.07
C PHE A 288 -4.31 4.67 -7.77
N PHE A 289 -2.99 4.71 -7.58
CA PHE A 289 -2.26 5.96 -7.41
C PHE A 289 -2.45 6.90 -8.62
N LEU A 290 -2.30 6.40 -9.84
CA LEU A 290 -2.45 7.20 -11.05
C LEU A 290 -3.89 7.67 -11.25
N TYR A 291 -4.88 6.83 -10.93
CA TYR A 291 -6.29 7.22 -10.92
C TYR A 291 -6.55 8.34 -9.93
N GLY A 292 -6.05 8.22 -8.70
CA GLY A 292 -6.15 9.28 -7.70
C GLY A 292 -5.44 10.56 -8.13
N TYR A 293 -4.27 10.45 -8.75
CA TYR A 293 -3.53 11.57 -9.30
C TYR A 293 -4.35 12.33 -10.35
N GLY A 294 -5.02 11.66 -11.29
CA GLY A 294 -5.86 12.36 -12.26
C GLY A 294 -7.27 12.71 -11.75
N LEU A 295 -7.75 12.08 -10.66
CA LEU A 295 -9.00 12.47 -9.98
C LEU A 295 -8.95 13.92 -9.49
N TRP A 296 -7.76 14.41 -9.13
CA TRP A 296 -7.54 15.83 -8.80
C TRP A 296 -7.99 16.79 -9.92
N LEU A 297 -7.71 16.44 -11.18
CA LEU A 297 -8.14 17.22 -12.36
C LEU A 297 -9.62 17.02 -12.67
N ASN A 298 -10.20 15.91 -12.22
CA ASN A 298 -11.59 15.50 -12.48
C ASN A 298 -12.44 15.55 -11.21
N ARG A 299 -12.22 16.57 -10.35
CA ARG A 299 -12.91 16.74 -9.06
C ARG A 299 -14.43 16.84 -9.16
N ASP A 300 -14.97 17.17 -10.34
CA ASP A 300 -16.41 17.07 -10.62
C ASP A 300 -16.96 15.65 -10.41
N LEU A 301 -16.11 14.62 -10.55
CA LEU A 301 -16.47 13.25 -10.20
C LEU A 301 -16.72 13.11 -8.70
N ILE A 302 -15.93 13.75 -7.84
CA ILE A 302 -16.15 13.73 -6.38
C ILE A 302 -17.53 14.30 -6.05
N GLU A 303 -17.92 15.40 -6.71
CA GLU A 303 -19.27 15.96 -6.56
C GLU A 303 -20.37 15.00 -7.02
N LYS A 304 -20.14 14.24 -8.10
CA LYS A 304 -21.08 13.20 -8.54
C LYS A 304 -21.17 12.04 -7.54
N LEU A 305 -20.05 11.62 -6.95
CA LEU A 305 -19.97 10.51 -5.99
C LEU A 305 -20.74 10.81 -4.69
N LYS A 306 -20.90 12.08 -4.32
CA LYS A 306 -21.65 12.51 -3.12
C LYS A 306 -23.17 12.37 -3.26
N SER A 307 -23.69 12.24 -4.48
CA SER A 307 -25.15 12.18 -4.69
C SER A 307 -25.74 10.88 -4.15
N SER A 308 -26.91 10.97 -3.48
CA SER A 308 -27.57 9.81 -2.86
C SER A 308 -27.82 8.68 -3.85
N ALA A 309 -28.25 9.01 -5.08
CA ALA A 309 -28.46 8.01 -6.13
C ALA A 309 -27.16 7.28 -6.49
N THR A 310 -26.05 8.00 -6.65
CA THR A 310 -24.75 7.39 -6.96
C THR A 310 -24.24 6.53 -5.81
N LEU A 311 -24.39 6.98 -4.56
CA LEU A 311 -24.02 6.19 -3.39
C LEU A 311 -24.82 4.89 -3.30
N VAL A 312 -26.16 4.96 -3.44
CA VAL A 312 -27.02 3.78 -3.41
C VAL A 312 -26.64 2.80 -4.53
N THR A 313 -26.43 3.29 -5.76
CA THR A 313 -25.98 2.45 -6.87
C THR A 313 -24.62 1.82 -6.57
N LEU A 314 -23.64 2.60 -6.11
CA LEU A 314 -22.29 2.08 -5.82
C LEU A 314 -22.34 1.02 -4.72
N PHE A 315 -23.09 1.23 -3.63
CA PHE A 315 -23.20 0.26 -2.54
C PHE A 315 -23.89 -1.03 -2.98
N ILE A 316 -25.01 -0.93 -3.71
CA ILE A 316 -25.72 -2.12 -4.22
C ILE A 316 -24.81 -2.91 -5.15
N VAL A 317 -24.22 -2.25 -6.16
CA VAL A 317 -23.35 -2.94 -7.12
C VAL A 317 -22.12 -3.49 -6.42
N SER A 318 -21.49 -2.74 -5.52
CA SER A 318 -20.33 -3.22 -4.74
C SER A 318 -20.67 -4.41 -3.86
N ALA A 319 -21.86 -4.43 -3.24
CA ALA A 319 -22.31 -5.54 -2.41
C ALA A 319 -22.56 -6.79 -3.25
N VAL A 320 -23.16 -6.65 -4.44
CA VAL A 320 -23.38 -7.77 -5.37
C VAL A 320 -22.04 -8.36 -5.83
N VAL A 321 -21.09 -7.53 -6.28
CA VAL A 321 -19.79 -8.06 -6.73
C VAL A 321 -18.96 -8.60 -5.57
N TYR A 322 -19.03 -8.00 -4.38
CA TYR A 322 -18.34 -8.53 -3.20
C TYR A 322 -18.94 -9.86 -2.74
N TYR A 323 -20.27 -9.99 -2.76
CA TYR A 323 -20.92 -11.27 -2.49
C TYR A 323 -20.56 -12.34 -3.53
N ALA A 324 -20.46 -11.96 -4.81
CA ALA A 324 -19.98 -12.87 -5.85
C ALA A 324 -18.55 -13.36 -5.57
N HIS A 325 -17.65 -12.49 -5.09
CA HIS A 325 -16.30 -12.86 -4.63
C HIS A 325 -16.36 -13.88 -3.49
N LEU A 326 -17.16 -13.62 -2.45
CA LEU A 326 -17.29 -14.55 -1.31
C LEU A 326 -17.80 -15.93 -1.74
N VAL A 327 -18.81 -15.97 -2.61
CA VAL A 327 -19.36 -17.21 -3.14
C VAL A 327 -18.33 -17.94 -4.00
N SER A 328 -17.62 -17.24 -4.90
CA SER A 328 -16.59 -17.87 -5.73
C SER A 328 -15.41 -18.39 -4.91
N ALA A 329 -14.97 -17.64 -3.89
CA ALA A 329 -13.90 -18.06 -3.00
C ALA A 329 -14.28 -19.34 -2.23
N GLY A 330 -15.49 -19.41 -1.67
CA GLY A 330 -15.97 -20.61 -0.98
C GLY A 330 -16.09 -21.83 -1.92
N ILE A 331 -16.57 -21.62 -3.15
CA ILE A 331 -16.64 -22.69 -4.16
C ILE A 331 -15.24 -23.16 -4.56
N LEU A 332 -14.27 -22.26 -4.71
CA LEU A 332 -12.88 -22.61 -5.04
C LEU A 332 -12.25 -23.49 -3.96
N GLU A 333 -12.51 -23.21 -2.69
CA GLU A 333 -12.05 -24.01 -1.57
C GLU A 333 -12.60 -25.45 -1.66
N GLU A 334 -13.91 -25.59 -1.89
CA GLU A 334 -14.56 -26.91 -2.03
C GLU A 334 -14.11 -27.67 -3.28
N LEU A 335 -13.92 -26.98 -4.40
CA LEU A 335 -13.40 -27.58 -5.64
C LEU A 335 -11.95 -28.05 -5.49
N SER A 336 -11.13 -27.26 -4.79
CA SER A 336 -9.74 -27.63 -4.49
C SER A 336 -9.68 -28.85 -3.56
N ALA A 337 -10.56 -28.91 -2.56
CA ALA A 337 -10.67 -30.07 -1.67
C ALA A 337 -11.18 -31.34 -2.39
N SER A 338 -12.06 -31.18 -3.38
CA SER A 338 -12.65 -32.30 -4.14
C SER A 338 -11.85 -32.74 -5.38
N GLY A 339 -10.76 -32.05 -5.72
CA GLY A 339 -9.87 -32.37 -6.85
C GLY A 339 -10.48 -32.12 -8.24
N LYS A 340 -11.55 -31.33 -8.35
CA LYS A 340 -12.25 -31.05 -9.62
C LYS A 340 -11.60 -29.89 -10.38
N THR A 341 -10.45 -30.16 -11.00
CA THR A 341 -9.61 -29.14 -11.63
C THR A 341 -10.24 -28.40 -12.82
N GLU A 342 -11.22 -29.01 -13.51
CA GLU A 342 -11.86 -28.42 -14.71
C GLU A 342 -12.62 -27.12 -14.42
N LEU A 343 -13.26 -27.01 -13.25
CA LEU A 343 -14.05 -25.83 -12.87
C LEU A 343 -13.26 -24.76 -12.12
N ILE A 344 -12.05 -25.08 -11.64
CA ILE A 344 -11.22 -24.16 -10.85
C ILE A 344 -10.93 -22.88 -11.62
N SER A 345 -10.44 -23.00 -12.87
CA SER A 345 -10.08 -21.83 -13.69
C SER A 345 -11.25 -20.86 -13.96
N LEU A 346 -12.47 -21.39 -14.13
CA LEU A 346 -13.67 -20.58 -14.28
C LEU A 346 -13.95 -19.77 -13.01
N PHE A 347 -13.97 -20.43 -11.85
CA PHE A 347 -14.25 -19.76 -10.58
C PHE A 347 -13.13 -18.82 -10.14
N GLU A 348 -11.86 -19.11 -10.47
CA GLU A 348 -10.73 -18.18 -10.28
C GLU A 348 -10.94 -16.90 -11.08
N THR A 349 -11.37 -17.02 -12.34
CA THR A 349 -11.65 -15.86 -13.20
C THR A 349 -12.81 -15.04 -12.64
N VAL A 350 -13.90 -15.70 -12.23
CA VAL A 350 -15.04 -15.04 -11.58
C VAL A 350 -14.62 -14.32 -10.30
N ASN A 351 -13.80 -14.98 -9.47
CA ASN A 351 -13.29 -14.44 -8.22
C ASN A 351 -12.45 -13.19 -8.44
N ILE A 352 -11.49 -13.22 -9.39
CA ILE A 352 -10.63 -12.09 -9.71
C ILE A 352 -11.45 -10.91 -10.27
N LEU A 353 -12.42 -11.19 -11.15
CA LEU A 353 -13.34 -10.19 -11.68
C LEU A 353 -14.13 -9.51 -10.56
N ALA A 354 -14.69 -10.31 -9.66
CA ALA A 354 -15.48 -9.86 -8.53
C ALA A 354 -14.63 -9.05 -7.53
N TYR A 355 -13.48 -9.57 -7.11
CA TYR A 355 -12.54 -8.93 -6.19
C TYR A 355 -12.02 -7.60 -6.74
N GLY A 356 -11.54 -7.57 -7.99
CA GLY A 356 -11.03 -6.36 -8.63
C GLY A 356 -12.11 -5.28 -8.80
N SER A 357 -13.34 -5.70 -9.13
CA SER A 357 -14.49 -4.79 -9.21
C SER A 357 -14.89 -4.25 -7.84
N ALA A 358 -14.95 -5.11 -6.83
CA ALA A 358 -15.27 -4.74 -5.45
C ALA A 358 -14.24 -3.73 -4.90
N ALA A 359 -12.95 -3.99 -5.10
CA ALA A 359 -11.86 -3.11 -4.69
C ALA A 359 -12.06 -1.67 -5.19
N VAL A 360 -12.41 -1.51 -6.47
CA VAL A 360 -12.65 -0.20 -7.09
C VAL A 360 -13.95 0.44 -6.61
N LEU A 361 -15.06 -0.29 -6.65
CA LEU A 361 -16.39 0.25 -6.34
C LEU A 361 -16.52 0.63 -4.87
N ILE A 362 -16.03 -0.20 -3.96
CA ILE A 362 -16.05 0.08 -2.52
C ILE A 362 -15.15 1.30 -2.21
N THR A 363 -13.98 1.40 -2.83
CA THR A 363 -13.10 2.57 -2.71
C THR A 363 -13.83 3.85 -3.11
N LEU A 364 -14.50 3.87 -4.27
CA LEU A 364 -15.26 5.04 -4.72
C LEU A 364 -16.49 5.33 -3.84
N ALA A 365 -17.18 4.30 -3.35
CA ALA A 365 -18.30 4.44 -2.44
C ALA A 365 -17.87 5.14 -1.14
N PHE A 366 -16.76 4.70 -0.53
CA PHE A 366 -16.24 5.33 0.68
C PHE A 366 -15.74 6.76 0.45
N ILE A 367 -15.11 7.06 -0.69
CA ILE A 367 -14.78 8.45 -1.06
C ILE A 367 -16.06 9.30 -1.08
N GLY A 368 -17.12 8.83 -1.74
CA GLY A 368 -18.40 9.52 -1.81
C GLY A 368 -19.05 9.72 -0.45
N VAL A 369 -19.07 8.69 0.41
CA VAL A 369 -19.64 8.77 1.77
C VAL A 369 -18.90 9.79 2.62
N PHE A 370 -17.57 9.72 2.68
CA PHE A 370 -16.80 10.59 3.55
C PHE A 370 -16.86 12.06 3.09
N GLU A 371 -16.84 12.31 1.78
CA GLU A 371 -17.01 13.66 1.22
C GLU A 371 -18.44 14.19 1.35
N ALA A 372 -19.45 13.31 1.41
CA ALA A 372 -20.83 13.71 1.69
C ALA A 372 -21.06 14.00 3.18
N ALA A 373 -20.43 13.22 4.06
CA ALA A 373 -20.60 13.29 5.52
C ALA A 373 -19.77 14.42 6.17
N ILE A 374 -18.53 14.64 5.74
CA ILE A 374 -17.60 15.59 6.37
C ILE A 374 -17.45 16.84 5.50
N LYS A 375 -18.36 17.81 5.68
CA LYS A 375 -18.43 19.03 4.87
C LYS A 375 -17.51 20.17 5.31
N GLY A 376 -16.89 20.06 6.49
CA GLY A 376 -16.13 21.14 7.09
C GLY A 376 -15.08 20.68 8.09
N PRO A 377 -14.32 21.63 8.68
CA PRO A 377 -13.24 21.31 9.60
C PRO A 377 -13.79 20.77 10.93
N VAL A 378 -13.61 19.47 11.15
CA VAL A 378 -13.95 18.81 12.42
C VAL A 378 -12.68 18.52 13.19
N LYS A 379 -12.58 19.04 14.43
CA LYS A 379 -11.35 18.96 15.25
C LYS A 379 -10.91 17.52 15.52
N TRP A 380 -11.84 16.62 15.86
CA TRP A 380 -11.52 15.23 16.16
C TRP A 380 -11.10 14.46 14.91
N VAL A 381 -11.73 14.72 13.75
CA VAL A 381 -11.34 14.11 12.46
C VAL A 381 -9.92 14.53 12.10
N ARG A 382 -9.60 15.82 12.27
CA ARG A 382 -8.24 16.33 12.05
C ARG A 382 -7.25 15.64 12.98
N TRP A 383 -7.56 15.56 14.27
CA TRP A 383 -6.71 14.90 15.23
C TRP A 383 -6.48 13.42 14.90
N LEU A 384 -7.53 12.70 14.48
CA LEU A 384 -7.45 11.31 14.07
C LEU A 384 -6.60 11.13 12.80
N ALA A 385 -6.81 11.99 11.79
CA ALA A 385 -5.99 11.97 10.58
C ALA A 385 -4.51 12.23 10.90
N ASP A 386 -4.22 13.08 11.88
CA ASP A 386 -2.86 13.39 12.30
C ASP A 386 -2.20 12.28 13.13
N SER A 387 -2.95 11.59 13.98
CA SER A 387 -2.45 10.44 14.75
C SER A 387 -2.26 9.21 13.87
N SER A 388 -2.99 9.12 12.76
CA SER A 388 -3.04 7.95 11.89
C SER A 388 -1.67 7.52 11.36
N TYR A 389 -0.75 8.46 11.10
CA TYR A 389 0.58 8.12 10.61
C TYR A 389 1.46 7.51 11.70
N TRP A 390 1.34 7.96 12.95
CA TRP A 390 2.05 7.31 14.05
C TRP A 390 1.49 5.91 14.32
N ILE A 391 0.17 5.80 14.41
CA ILE A 391 -0.52 4.52 14.61
C ILE A 391 -0.15 3.53 13.50
N TYR A 392 -0.10 3.99 12.25
CA TYR A 392 0.42 3.18 11.12
C TYR A 392 1.78 2.56 11.40
N ILE A 393 2.71 3.34 11.96
CA ILE A 393 4.08 2.86 12.18
C ILE A 393 4.12 1.79 13.27
N ILE A 394 3.41 2.02 14.39
CA ILE A 394 3.56 1.19 15.60
C ILE A 394 2.47 0.12 15.78
N HIS A 395 1.40 0.11 14.98
CA HIS A 395 0.29 -0.81 15.24
C HIS A 395 0.68 -2.28 15.07
N LEU A 396 1.49 -2.64 14.07
CA LEU A 396 1.85 -4.05 13.84
C LEU A 396 2.60 -4.68 15.01
N PRO A 397 3.71 -4.12 15.54
CA PRO A 397 4.38 -4.74 16.67
C PRO A 397 3.47 -4.80 17.91
N LEU A 398 2.63 -3.79 18.14
CA LEU A 398 1.69 -3.78 19.26
C LEU A 398 0.62 -4.86 19.12
N VAL A 399 -0.07 -4.92 17.98
CA VAL A 399 -1.17 -5.86 17.76
C VAL A 399 -0.67 -7.30 17.72
N ALA A 400 0.48 -7.54 17.07
CA ALA A 400 1.10 -8.86 17.02
C ALA A 400 1.50 -9.31 18.42
N PHE A 401 2.27 -8.50 19.16
CA PHE A 401 2.68 -8.84 20.53
C PHE A 401 1.47 -9.08 21.45
N LEU A 402 0.48 -8.18 21.45
CA LEU A 402 -0.70 -8.32 22.31
C LEU A 402 -1.52 -9.56 21.94
N SER A 403 -1.68 -9.87 20.66
CA SER A 403 -2.39 -11.06 20.21
C SER A 403 -1.68 -12.35 20.63
N PHE A 404 -0.36 -12.42 20.46
CA PHE A 404 0.44 -13.59 20.83
C PHE A 404 0.49 -13.78 22.35
N TRP A 405 0.69 -12.69 23.09
CA TRP A 405 0.69 -12.71 24.54
C TRP A 405 -0.66 -13.18 25.09
N LEU A 406 -1.77 -12.65 24.57
CA LEU A 406 -3.11 -13.05 25.00
C LEU A 406 -3.43 -14.50 24.62
N ALA A 407 -2.98 -14.98 23.46
CA ALA A 407 -3.11 -16.38 23.06
C ALA A 407 -2.38 -17.33 24.02
N HIS A 408 -1.15 -16.99 24.44
CA HIS A 408 -0.41 -17.80 25.42
C HIS A 408 -1.03 -17.79 26.81
N LEU A 409 -1.52 -16.64 27.28
CA LEU A 409 -2.25 -16.57 28.55
C LEU A 409 -3.54 -17.40 28.55
N ASP A 410 -4.20 -17.52 27.40
CA ASP A 410 -5.38 -18.37 27.25
C ASP A 410 -5.01 -19.85 27.27
N ARG A 411 -3.97 -20.24 26.51
CA ARG A 411 -3.41 -21.60 26.46
C ARG A 411 -2.99 -22.12 27.83
N ASP A 412 -2.36 -21.28 28.62
CA ASP A 412 -1.90 -21.62 29.97
C ASP A 412 -3.05 -21.66 31.00
N GLY A 413 -4.29 -21.37 30.58
CA GLY A 413 -5.48 -21.33 31.43
C GLY A 413 -5.55 -20.12 32.36
N TRP A 414 -4.59 -19.20 32.27
CA TRP A 414 -4.48 -18.03 33.15
C TRP A 414 -5.67 -17.08 32.96
N LEU A 415 -6.09 -16.83 31.72
CA LEU A 415 -7.25 -15.99 31.44
C LEU A 415 -8.53 -16.54 32.06
N ARG A 416 -8.76 -17.85 31.91
CA ARG A 416 -9.92 -18.53 32.51
C ARG A 416 -9.86 -18.49 34.03
N ALA A 417 -8.69 -18.66 34.63
CA ALA A 417 -8.52 -18.58 36.08
C ALA A 417 -8.81 -17.17 36.61
N LEU A 418 -8.44 -16.12 35.86
CA LEU A 418 -8.70 -14.73 36.24
C LEU A 418 -10.15 -14.31 36.07
N THR A 419 -10.79 -14.67 34.95
CA THR A 419 -12.12 -14.16 34.58
C THR A 419 -13.27 -15.10 34.90
N GLY A 420 -12.99 -16.39 35.13
CA GLY A 420 -14.00 -17.42 35.35
C GLY A 420 -14.77 -17.84 34.09
N ILE A 421 -14.39 -17.34 32.90
CA ILE A 421 -15.04 -17.66 31.61
C ILE A 421 -14.03 -18.17 30.59
N ASN A 422 -14.51 -18.94 29.61
CA ASN A 422 -13.72 -19.32 28.44
C ASN A 422 -13.71 -18.14 27.46
N TRP A 423 -12.52 -17.79 26.96
CA TRP A 423 -12.35 -16.67 26.04
C TRP A 423 -12.51 -17.13 24.60
N THR A 424 -13.39 -16.48 23.84
CA THR A 424 -13.52 -16.74 22.40
C THR A 424 -12.52 -15.91 21.59
N ALA A 425 -12.29 -16.31 20.35
CA ALA A 425 -11.51 -15.56 19.36
C ALA A 425 -11.96 -14.10 19.26
N GLU A 426 -13.26 -13.83 19.19
CA GLU A 426 -13.81 -12.47 19.09
C GLU A 426 -13.55 -11.63 20.34
N MET A 427 -13.60 -12.25 21.54
CA MET A 427 -13.28 -11.56 22.79
C MET A 427 -11.81 -11.14 22.81
N LYS A 428 -10.91 -12.07 22.51
CA LYS A 428 -9.47 -11.82 22.46
C LYS A 428 -9.13 -10.76 21.40
N PHE A 429 -9.68 -10.91 20.19
CA PHE A 429 -9.59 -9.94 19.10
C PHE A 429 -10.00 -8.53 19.52
N THR A 430 -11.16 -8.41 20.17
CA THR A 430 -11.72 -7.11 20.59
C THR A 430 -10.80 -6.44 21.61
N VAL A 431 -10.32 -7.18 22.61
CA VAL A 431 -9.41 -6.65 23.62
C VAL A 431 -8.09 -6.20 22.98
N VAL A 432 -7.49 -7.02 22.12
CA VAL A 432 -6.24 -6.70 21.40
C VAL A 432 -6.39 -5.43 20.57
N CYS A 433 -7.49 -5.29 19.82
CA CYS A 433 -7.73 -4.11 18.98
C CYS A 433 -7.92 -2.84 19.82
N LEU A 434 -8.71 -2.91 20.90
CA LEU A 434 -8.94 -1.77 21.79
C LEU A 434 -7.66 -1.33 22.49
N LEU A 435 -6.87 -2.28 23.00
CA LEU A 435 -5.58 -1.98 23.64
C LEU A 435 -4.59 -1.38 22.64
N THR A 436 -4.49 -1.95 21.43
CA THR A 436 -3.62 -1.42 20.38
C THR A 436 -4.01 0.02 20.01
N ALA A 437 -5.30 0.28 19.80
CA ALA A 437 -5.78 1.62 19.48
C ALA A 437 -5.51 2.61 20.63
N ALA A 438 -5.79 2.21 21.88
CA ALA A 438 -5.55 3.04 23.05
C ALA A 438 -4.06 3.37 23.22
N LEU A 439 -3.17 2.38 23.14
CA LEU A 439 -1.72 2.57 23.21
C LEU A 439 -1.22 3.46 22.05
N GLY A 440 -1.73 3.26 20.83
CA GLY A 440 -1.40 4.08 19.68
C GLY A 440 -1.78 5.56 19.87
N ILE A 441 -2.95 5.80 20.44
CA ILE A 441 -3.47 7.15 20.75
C ILE A 441 -2.67 7.80 21.89
N ILE A 442 -2.42 7.07 22.98
CA ILE A 442 -1.70 7.57 24.16
C ILE A 442 -0.26 7.91 23.77
N THR A 443 0.44 7.00 23.09
CA THR A 443 1.83 7.25 22.65
C THR A 443 1.91 8.38 21.65
N TYR A 444 0.94 8.53 20.73
CA TYR A 444 0.89 9.68 19.85
C TYR A 444 0.79 11.00 20.65
N HIS A 445 -0.11 11.06 21.63
CA HIS A 445 -0.36 12.27 22.40
C HIS A 445 0.88 12.73 23.19
N TYR A 446 1.50 11.81 23.91
CA TYR A 446 2.58 12.14 24.86
C TYR A 446 3.98 12.10 24.23
N LEU A 447 4.25 11.17 23.31
CA LEU A 447 5.60 10.92 22.80
C LEU A 447 5.86 11.53 21.42
N VAL A 448 4.81 11.86 20.65
CA VAL A 448 4.96 12.22 19.24
C VAL A 448 4.48 13.62 18.94
N ARG A 449 3.25 13.98 19.31
CA ARG A 449 2.54 15.16 18.78
C ARG A 449 3.33 16.47 18.86
N TYR A 450 4.08 16.66 19.94
CA TYR A 450 4.85 17.88 20.20
C TYR A 450 6.36 17.64 20.27
N THR A 451 6.85 16.53 19.70
CA THR A 451 8.27 16.14 19.73
C THR A 451 8.87 16.16 18.32
N PRO A 452 10.21 16.03 18.17
CA PRO A 452 10.84 15.92 16.86
C PRO A 452 10.27 14.81 15.97
N ILE A 453 9.77 13.72 16.57
CA ILE A 453 9.07 12.64 15.83
C ILE A 453 7.81 13.19 15.17
N GLY A 454 6.98 13.93 15.91
CA GLY A 454 5.80 14.59 15.34
C GLY A 454 6.14 15.62 14.29
N TRP A 455 7.27 16.34 14.44
CA TRP A 455 7.72 17.30 13.44
C TRP A 455 8.14 16.62 12.14
N LEU A 456 8.79 15.45 12.22
CA LEU A 456 9.14 14.63 11.08
C LEU A 456 7.89 14.10 10.35
N LEU A 457 6.95 13.51 11.09
CA LEU A 457 5.77 12.84 10.54
C LEU A 457 4.72 13.84 10.05
N ASN A 458 4.33 14.78 10.92
CA ASN A 458 3.18 15.66 10.73
C ASN A 458 3.56 17.12 10.47
N GLY A 459 4.82 17.51 10.70
CA GLY A 459 5.25 18.92 10.67
C GLY A 459 5.14 19.58 12.05
N ARG A 460 5.84 20.71 12.21
CA ARG A 460 5.91 21.41 13.50
C ARG A 460 4.52 21.86 13.96
N ARG A 461 4.23 21.66 15.24
CA ARG A 461 3.01 22.08 15.92
C ARG A 461 3.40 22.72 17.24
N ASP A 462 2.84 23.89 17.48
CA ASP A 462 3.00 24.58 18.75
C ASP A 462 1.93 24.08 19.74
N ARG A 463 2.26 24.10 21.03
CA ARG A 463 1.42 23.56 22.10
C ARG A 463 0.19 24.41 22.37
#